data_AF-A0A8J0R4J9-F1
#
_entry.id   AF-A0A8J0R4J9-F1
#
_cell.length_a   1.000
_cell.length_b   1.000
_cell.length_c   1.000
_cell.angle_alpha   90.00
_cell.angle_beta   90.00
_cell.angle_gamma   90.00
#
_symmetry.space_group_name_H-M   'P 1'
#
loop_
_entity.id
_entity.type
_entity.pdbx_description
1 polymer ?
#
loop_
_entity_poly.entity_id
_entity_poly.type
_entity_poly.pdbx_seq_one_letter_code
_entity_poly.pdbx_strand_id
1 'polypeptide(L)'
;MGLQQSKMLPTKTADDLINKLPRSTLRETLVKTLEMLGRGQFNEFKERLSGWDVSPGYERIPMGSLQGADVGKVADLIIDYYKNSYGVKVTLGVLGAIGAKSAANHLEKIKEMSL
;
A
#
# COMPACT_ATOMS: atom_id res chain seq x y z
N MET A 1 -32.90 -26.61 -16.65
CA MET A 1 -31.43 -26.47 -16.47
C MET A 1 -30.94 -25.40 -17.41
N GLY A 2 -30.46 -24.28 -16.90
CA GLY A 2 -30.02 -23.15 -17.72
C GLY A 2 -29.82 -21.88 -16.88
N LEU A 3 -29.00 -21.99 -15.84
CA LEU A 3 -28.65 -20.88 -14.96
C LEU A 3 -27.49 -20.11 -15.58
N GLN A 4 -27.75 -19.29 -16.60
CA GLN A 4 -26.80 -18.30 -17.14
C GLN A 4 -27.67 -17.17 -17.69
N GLN A 5 -27.64 -15.93 -17.18
CA GLN A 5 -26.46 -15.09 -17.04
C GLN A 5 -26.64 -14.16 -15.84
N SER A 6 -25.88 -14.42 -14.77
CA SER A 6 -25.62 -13.39 -13.77
C SER A 6 -24.88 -12.26 -14.47
N LYS A 7 -25.56 -11.13 -14.72
CA LYS A 7 -24.88 -9.85 -14.97
C LYS A 7 -23.93 -9.66 -13.79
N MET A 8 -22.65 -9.94 -14.01
CA MET A 8 -21.59 -9.35 -13.19
C MET A 8 -21.79 -7.85 -13.36
N LEU A 9 -22.37 -7.20 -12.34
CA LEU A 9 -22.15 -5.78 -12.15
C LEU A 9 -20.63 -5.58 -12.24
N PRO A 10 -20.13 -4.52 -12.89
CA PRO A 10 -18.76 -4.13 -12.65
C PRO A 10 -18.74 -3.68 -11.19
N THR A 11 -18.43 -4.60 -10.28
CA THR A 11 -17.91 -4.21 -8.98
C THR A 11 -16.67 -3.41 -9.35
N LYS A 12 -16.77 -2.08 -9.27
CA LYS A 12 -15.60 -1.22 -9.24
C LYS A 12 -14.68 -1.87 -8.22
N THR A 13 -13.67 -2.57 -8.70
CA THR A 13 -12.83 -3.39 -7.83
C THR A 13 -12.15 -2.43 -6.86
N ALA A 14 -11.86 -2.84 -5.63
CA ALA A 14 -11.21 -1.94 -4.65
C ALA A 14 -9.96 -1.25 -5.26
N ASP A 15 -9.27 -1.92 -6.18
CA ASP A 15 -8.22 -1.36 -7.04
C ASP A 15 -8.63 -0.12 -7.87
N ASP A 16 -9.77 -0.13 -8.57
CA ASP A 16 -10.27 0.99 -9.40
C ASP A 16 -10.60 2.22 -8.54
N LEU A 17 -11.16 1.99 -7.35
CA LEU A 17 -11.45 3.04 -6.38
C LEU A 17 -10.15 3.67 -5.84
N ILE A 18 -9.18 2.83 -5.44
CA ILE A 18 -7.89 3.31 -4.93
C ILE A 18 -7.11 4.06 -6.02
N ASN A 19 -7.18 3.63 -7.28
CA ASN A 19 -6.53 4.33 -8.38
C ASN A 19 -7.16 5.69 -8.70
N LYS A 20 -8.44 5.89 -8.37
CA LYS A 20 -9.14 7.17 -8.49
C LYS A 20 -8.92 8.11 -7.30
N LEU A 21 -8.36 7.61 -6.19
CA LEU A 21 -8.07 8.45 -5.04
C LEU A 21 -7.05 9.53 -5.40
N PRO A 22 -7.24 10.77 -4.88
CA PRO A 22 -6.21 11.79 -4.99
C PRO A 22 -4.91 11.26 -4.40
N ARG A 23 -3.79 11.50 -5.09
CA ARG A 23 -2.46 11.17 -4.56
C ARG A 23 -2.25 11.70 -3.15
N SER A 24 -2.73 12.92 -2.87
CA SER A 24 -2.64 13.58 -1.56
C SER A 24 -3.32 12.75 -0.47
N THR A 25 -4.54 12.28 -0.71
CA THR A 25 -5.31 11.46 0.23
C THR A 25 -4.61 10.14 0.52
N LEU A 26 -4.15 9.44 -0.53
CA LEU A 26 -3.43 8.19 -0.34
C LEU A 26 -2.12 8.41 0.43
N ARG A 27 -1.37 9.46 0.08
CA ARG A 27 -0.13 9.83 0.77
C ARG A 27 -0.40 10.09 2.25
N GLU A 28 -1.42 10.87 2.59
CA GLU A 28 -1.78 11.14 3.98
C GLU A 28 -2.15 9.87 4.75
N THR A 29 -2.90 8.95 4.12
CA THR A 29 -3.20 7.65 4.74
C THR A 29 -1.95 6.82 4.96
N LEU A 30 -1.08 6.71 3.95
CA LEU A 30 0.20 5.98 4.07
C LEU A 30 1.08 6.60 5.15
N VAL A 31 1.17 7.93 5.22
CA VAL A 31 1.92 8.63 6.27
C VAL A 31 1.38 8.25 7.64
N LYS A 32 0.07 8.38 7.87
CA LYS A 32 -0.55 8.01 9.15
C LYS A 32 -0.31 6.54 9.50
N THR A 33 -0.46 5.63 8.53
CA THR A 33 -0.16 4.19 8.69
C THR A 33 1.28 3.97 9.15
N LEU A 34 2.24 4.63 8.51
CA LEU A 34 3.66 4.46 8.79
C LEU A 34 4.08 5.17 10.08
N GLU A 35 3.41 6.26 10.47
CA GLU A 35 3.60 6.93 11.77
C GLU A 35 3.12 6.08 12.95
N MET A 36 2.19 5.15 12.72
CA MET A 36 1.80 4.15 13.73
C MET A 36 2.91 3.14 14.00
N LEU A 37 3.92 3.03 13.12
CA LEU A 37 5.08 2.18 13.34
C LEU A 37 6.04 2.88 14.32
N GLY A 38 6.44 2.17 15.37
CA GLY A 38 7.55 2.63 16.20
C GLY A 38 8.85 2.70 15.40
N ARG A 39 9.85 3.44 15.89
CA ARG A 39 11.15 3.65 15.19
C ARG A 39 11.80 2.34 14.74
N GLY A 40 11.75 1.29 15.56
CA GLY A 40 12.26 -0.04 15.21
C GLY A 40 11.48 -0.70 14.06
N GLN A 41 10.15 -0.74 14.15
CA GLN A 41 9.29 -1.30 13.11
C GLN A 41 9.37 -0.51 11.80
N PHE A 42 9.53 0.81 11.85
CA PHE A 42 9.72 1.62 10.67
C PHE A 42 11.06 1.34 9.97
N ASN A 43 12.12 1.05 10.74
CA ASN A 43 13.38 0.62 10.15
C ASN A 43 13.25 -0.74 9.46
N GLU A 44 12.65 -1.71 10.15
CA GLU A 44 12.40 -3.04 9.59
C GLU A 44 11.48 -2.98 8.36
N PHE A 45 10.46 -2.11 8.37
CA PHE A 45 9.59 -1.84 7.23
C PHE A 45 10.41 -1.43 6.00
N LYS A 46 11.36 -0.51 6.15
CA LYS A 46 12.21 -0.03 5.04
C LYS A 46 13.12 -1.15 4.50
N GLU A 47 13.72 -1.92 5.39
CA GLU A 47 14.56 -3.06 4.99
C GLU A 47 13.75 -4.11 4.22
N ARG A 48 12.57 -4.45 4.72
CA ARG A 48 11.65 -5.39 4.06
C ARG A 48 11.10 -4.86 2.75
N LEU A 49 10.76 -3.57 2.68
CA LEU A 49 10.26 -2.93 1.47
C LEU A 49 11.32 -2.95 0.35
N SER A 50 12.59 -2.73 0.68
CA SER A 50 13.67 -2.79 -0.31
C SER A 50 13.90 -4.21 -0.85
N GLY A 51 13.76 -5.20 0.03
CA GLY A 51 13.86 -6.62 -0.34
C GLY A 51 12.57 -7.24 -0.87
N TRP A 52 11.48 -6.49 -0.96
CA TRP A 52 10.16 -7.05 -1.27
C TRP A 52 10.07 -7.53 -2.72
N ASP A 53 9.52 -8.72 -2.93
CA ASP A 53 9.32 -9.24 -4.28
C ASP A 53 8.16 -8.50 -4.94
N VAL A 54 8.44 -7.85 -6.08
CA VAL A 54 7.46 -7.01 -6.79
C VAL A 54 7.05 -7.66 -8.09
N SER A 55 5.80 -7.41 -8.49
CA SER A 55 5.22 -7.97 -9.70
C SER A 55 6.00 -7.53 -10.95
N PRO A 56 6.04 -8.35 -12.00
CA PRO A 56 6.69 -7.98 -13.26
C PRO A 56 6.14 -6.66 -13.79
N GLY A 57 7.03 -5.74 -14.17
CA GLY A 57 6.70 -4.38 -14.60
C GLY A 57 6.87 -3.32 -13.51
N TYR A 58 7.18 -3.71 -12.27
CA TYR A 58 7.57 -2.81 -11.20
C TYR A 58 9.02 -3.03 -10.78
N GLU A 59 9.66 -1.97 -10.30
CA GLU A 59 11.01 -2.00 -9.77
C GLU A 59 11.00 -1.87 -8.26
N ARG A 60 11.93 -2.54 -7.59
CA ARG A 60 12.09 -2.42 -6.14
C ARG A 60 12.64 -1.05 -5.79
N ILE A 61 12.13 -0.48 -4.71
CA ILE A 61 12.70 0.75 -4.17
C ILE A 61 14.09 0.43 -3.59
N PRO A 62 15.17 1.05 -4.07
CA PRO A 62 16.51 0.76 -3.58
C PRO A 62 16.66 1.22 -2.14
N MET A 63 17.39 0.44 -1.33
CA MET A 63 17.60 0.73 0.09
C MET A 63 18.22 2.12 0.30
N GLY A 64 19.11 2.56 -0.61
CA GLY A 64 19.70 3.89 -0.57
C GLY A 64 18.68 5.04 -0.63
N SER A 65 17.51 4.84 -1.26
CA SER A 65 16.42 5.83 -1.26
C SER A 65 15.56 5.81 0.00
N LEU A 66 15.55 4.67 0.72
CA LEU A 66 14.82 4.52 1.99
C LEU A 66 15.71 4.89 3.19
N GLN A 67 17.02 4.75 3.05
CA GLN A 67 18.00 5.10 4.06
C GLN A 67 17.95 6.62 4.33
N GLY A 68 17.68 7.00 5.59
CA GLY A 68 17.47 8.40 5.97
C GLY A 68 16.15 9.02 5.53
N ALA A 69 15.28 8.30 4.81
CA ALA A 69 13.97 8.80 4.44
C ALA A 69 13.01 8.81 5.64
N ASP A 70 12.37 9.95 5.85
CA ASP A 70 11.26 10.11 6.79
C ASP A 70 9.98 9.45 6.26
N VAL A 71 9.00 9.29 7.14
CA VAL A 71 7.71 8.67 6.83
C VAL A 71 7.04 9.27 5.59
N GLY A 72 7.02 10.60 5.49
CA GLY A 72 6.49 11.30 4.31
C GLY A 72 7.20 10.93 3.02
N LYS A 73 8.53 10.84 3.05
CA LYS A 73 9.33 10.51 1.88
C LYS A 73 9.13 9.05 1.45
N VAL A 74 9.01 8.13 2.41
CA VAL A 74 8.72 6.71 2.14
C VAL A 74 7.32 6.56 1.51
N ALA A 75 6.31 7.27 2.02
CA ALA A 75 4.97 7.26 1.42
C ALA A 75 4.99 7.77 -0.04
N ASP A 76 5.72 8.85 -0.31
CA ASP A 76 5.89 9.36 -1.67
C ASP A 76 6.58 8.35 -2.60
N LEU A 77 7.63 7.67 -2.14
CA LEU A 77 8.33 6.64 -2.92
C LEU A 77 7.43 5.46 -3.27
N ILE A 78 6.60 5.01 -2.32
CA ILE A 78 5.63 3.92 -2.56
C ILE A 78 4.66 4.30 -3.68
N ILE A 79 4.11 5.52 -3.65
CA ILE A 79 3.17 5.97 -4.67
C ILE A 79 3.86 6.15 -6.03
N ASP A 80 5.10 6.66 -6.03
CA ASP A 80 5.84 6.92 -7.27
C ASP A 80 6.20 5.62 -8.01
N TYR A 81 6.77 4.66 -7.28
CA TYR A 81 7.21 3.36 -7.82
C TYR A 81 6.04 2.42 -8.09
N TYR A 82 5.12 2.30 -7.14
CA TYR A 82 4.08 1.26 -7.16
C TYR A 82 2.70 1.79 -7.54
N LYS A 83 2.52 3.09 -7.74
CA LYS A 83 1.21 3.71 -7.97
C LYS A 83 0.24 3.42 -6.81
N ASN A 84 -1.00 3.89 -6.95
CA ASN A 84 -1.92 3.90 -5.83
C ASN A 84 -2.28 2.48 -5.36
N SER A 85 -2.94 1.70 -6.21
CA SER A 85 -3.46 0.41 -5.77
C SER A 85 -2.37 -0.61 -5.45
N TYR A 86 -1.35 -0.70 -6.31
CA TYR A 86 -0.26 -1.64 -6.08
C TYR A 86 0.64 -1.20 -4.92
N GLY A 87 0.84 0.10 -4.71
CA GLY A 87 1.50 0.63 -3.51
C GLY A 87 0.80 0.25 -2.20
N VAL A 88 -0.53 0.30 -2.15
CA VAL A 88 -1.30 -0.19 -0.99
C VAL A 88 -1.09 -1.69 -0.78
N LYS A 89 -1.13 -2.50 -1.85
CA LYS A 89 -0.92 -3.95 -1.77
C LYS A 89 0.47 -4.31 -1.23
N VAL A 90 1.51 -3.69 -1.76
CA VAL A 90 2.89 -3.88 -1.29
C VAL A 90 3.02 -3.47 0.18
N THR A 91 2.49 -2.31 0.54
CA THR A 91 2.54 -1.80 1.93
C THR A 91 1.87 -2.76 2.90
N LEU A 92 0.67 -3.27 2.58
CA LEU A 92 -0.03 -4.26 3.41
C LEU A 92 0.78 -5.56 3.56
N GLY A 93 1.39 -6.04 2.48
CA GLY A 93 2.24 -7.22 2.52
C GLY A 93 3.44 -7.04 3.46
N VAL A 94 4.15 -5.92 3.34
CA VAL A 94 5.30 -5.60 4.19
C VAL A 94 4.87 -5.42 5.66
N LEU A 95 3.77 -4.71 5.93
CA LEU A 95 3.22 -4.55 7.27
C LEU A 95 2.84 -5.88 7.91
N GLY A 96 2.26 -6.80 7.14
CA GLY A 96 1.98 -8.17 7.58
C GLY A 96 3.25 -8.94 7.92
N ALA A 97 4.30 -8.81 7.11
CA ALA A 97 5.57 -9.48 7.31
C ALA A 97 6.32 -9.04 8.57
N ILE A 98 6.21 -7.76 8.96
CA ILE A 98 6.80 -7.22 10.20
C ILE A 98 5.86 -7.32 11.41
N GLY A 99 4.68 -7.94 11.25
CA GLY A 99 3.69 -8.10 12.31
C GLY A 99 2.98 -6.81 12.74
N ALA A 100 3.00 -5.75 11.93
CA ALA A 100 2.39 -4.46 12.23
C ALA A 100 0.87 -4.45 11.96
N LYS A 101 0.13 -5.30 12.67
CA LYS A 101 -1.32 -5.51 12.46
C LYS A 101 -2.16 -4.23 12.57
N SER A 102 -1.87 -3.35 13.53
CA SER A 102 -2.61 -2.10 13.72
C SER A 102 -2.47 -1.15 12.52
N ALA A 103 -1.25 -1.03 11.99
CA ALA A 103 -0.97 -0.22 10.82
C ALA A 103 -1.62 -0.83 9.56
N ALA A 104 -1.54 -2.16 9.40
CA ALA A 104 -2.21 -2.87 8.31
C ALA A 104 -3.72 -2.62 8.33
N ASN A 105 -4.36 -2.82 9.49
CA ASN A 105 -5.80 -2.56 9.65
C ASN A 105 -6.18 -1.11 9.36
N HIS A 106 -5.35 -0.13 9.75
CA HIS A 106 -5.60 1.27 9.41
C HIS A 106 -5.58 1.49 7.90
N LEU A 107 -4.59 0.92 7.20
CA LEU A 107 -4.48 1.03 5.76
C LEU A 107 -5.61 0.29 5.02
N GLU A 108 -6.06 -0.86 5.53
CA GLU A 108 -7.17 -1.60 4.93
C GLU A 108 -8.49 -0.83 4.94
N LYS A 109 -8.72 0.02 5.94
CA LYS A 109 -9.92 0.89 6.00
C LYS A 109 -10.01 1.85 4.81
N ILE A 110 -8.91 2.13 4.10
CA ILE A 110 -8.98 2.93 2.86
C ILE A 110 -9.80 2.23 1.77
N LYS A 111 -9.81 0.88 1.77
CA LYS A 111 -10.63 0.08 0.85
C LYS A 111 -12.11 0.21 1.17
N GLU A 112 -12.44 0.37 2.46
CA GLU A 112 -13.81 0.45 2.97
C GLU A 112 -14.38 1.87 2.89
N MET A 113 -13.54 2.92 2.99
CA MET A 113 -13.96 4.32 2.89
C MET A 113 -14.42 4.78 1.49
N SER A 114 -14.25 3.94 0.46
CA SER A 114 -14.70 4.24 -0.91
C SER A 114 -15.93 3.44 -1.38
N LEU A 115 -16.60 2.73 -0.46
CA LEU A 115 -17.86 1.99 -0.71
C LEU A 115 -19.09 2.81 -0.35
#